data_AF-A0A8B7UYH9-F1
#
_entry.id   AF-A0A8B7UYH9-F1
#
_cell.length_a   1.000
_cell.length_b   1.000
_cell.length_c   1.000
_cell.angle_alpha   90.00
_cell.angle_beta   90.00
_cell.angle_gamma   90.00
#
_symmetry.space_group_name_H-M   'P 1'
#
loop_
_entity.id
_entity.type
_entity.pdbx_description
1 polymer ?
#
loop_
_entity_poly.entity_id
_entity_poly.type
_entity_poly.pdbx_seq_one_letter_code
_entity_poly.pdbx_strand_id
1 'polypeptide(L)'
;MGNEPNGETPSSLYRVAAVLLQFNLIDLDDLYVHLLAAAFSATCAMNCEGFFTENNPCDSIAGYLISIVGVPKGAKGSPVNALQNKRAPKQAESFEDLRRDVFNMFCYLGPHLSHDPILFAKVVRIGKSFMKEFQSDGSKQEDKEKTEVILSCLLSITDQVLLPSLSLMDCNACMSEELWGMFKTFPYQHRYRLYGQWKNETYNSHPLLVKVKAQTIDRAKYIMKRLTKENVKPSGRQIGKLSHSNPTILFDYILSQIQKYDNLITPVVDSLKYLTSLNYDVLAYCIIEALANPEKERMKHDDTTISSWLQSLASFCGAVFRKYPIDLAGLLQYVANQLKAGKSFDLLILKEVVQKMAGIEITEEMTMEQLEAMTGGEQLKAEGGYFGQIRNTKKSSQRLKDALLDHDLALPLCLLMAQQRNGVVFQEGGEKHLKLVGKLYDQVS
;
A
#
# COMPACT_ATOMS: atom_id res chain seq x y z
N MET A 1 -10.95 -28.74 -52.36
CA MET A 1 -9.94 -28.84 -51.30
C MET A 1 -8.77 -27.94 -51.68
N GLY A 2 -8.83 -26.67 -51.30
CA GLY A 2 -7.72 -25.73 -51.42
C GLY A 2 -7.16 -25.51 -50.02
N ASN A 3 -5.93 -25.92 -49.78
CA ASN A 3 -5.26 -25.83 -48.48
C ASN A 3 -5.13 -24.36 -48.06
N GLU A 4 -5.74 -24.00 -46.93
CA GLU A 4 -5.37 -22.81 -46.17
C GLU A 4 -3.92 -22.98 -45.68
N PRO A 5 -3.02 -21.99 -45.88
CA PRO A 5 -1.69 -22.06 -45.31
C PRO A 5 -1.78 -21.70 -43.81
N ASN A 6 -2.02 -22.71 -42.97
CA ASN A 6 -1.79 -22.67 -41.52
C ASN A 6 -0.28 -22.74 -41.19
N GLY A 7 0.54 -21.91 -41.86
CA GLY A 7 1.97 -21.82 -41.60
C GLY A 7 2.28 -20.55 -40.83
N GLU A 8 2.69 -20.67 -39.56
CA GLU A 8 3.36 -19.57 -38.86
C GLU A 8 4.48 -19.03 -39.75
N THR A 9 4.51 -17.71 -39.94
CA THR A 9 5.53 -17.07 -40.77
C THR A 9 6.91 -17.37 -40.16
N PRO A 10 7.91 -17.84 -40.93
CA PRO A 10 9.22 -18.20 -40.39
C PRO A 10 9.88 -17.04 -39.63
N SER A 11 10.42 -17.33 -38.43
CA SER A 11 11.16 -16.38 -37.59
C SER A 11 12.33 -15.68 -38.31
N SER A 12 12.90 -16.35 -39.31
CA SER A 12 13.95 -15.81 -40.19
C SER A 12 13.50 -14.60 -41.01
N LEU A 13 12.24 -14.55 -41.47
CA LEU A 13 11.70 -13.42 -42.24
C LEU A 13 11.52 -12.18 -41.37
N TYR A 14 11.02 -12.36 -40.14
CA TYR A 14 10.92 -11.27 -39.16
C TYR A 14 12.29 -10.69 -38.82
N ARG A 15 13.30 -11.54 -38.66
CA ARG A 15 14.69 -11.11 -38.42
C ARG A 15 15.25 -10.31 -39.59
N VAL A 16 15.01 -10.74 -40.83
CA VAL A 16 15.45 -9.99 -42.03
C VAL A 16 14.75 -8.64 -42.13
N ALA A 17 13.42 -8.60 -41.94
CA ALA A 17 12.66 -7.35 -41.95
C ALA A 17 13.16 -6.37 -40.87
N ALA A 18 13.41 -6.86 -39.66
CA ALA A 18 13.96 -6.05 -38.57
C ALA A 18 15.34 -5.47 -38.91
N VAL A 19 16.23 -6.27 -39.51
CA VAL A 19 17.56 -5.80 -39.96
C VAL A 19 17.43 -4.72 -41.04
N LEU A 20 16.54 -4.89 -42.02
CA LEU A 20 16.32 -3.91 -43.09
C LEU A 20 15.79 -2.57 -42.56
N LEU A 21 14.81 -2.62 -41.65
CA LEU A 21 14.27 -1.45 -40.96
C LEU A 21 15.33 -0.77 -40.08
N GLN A 22 16.16 -1.55 -39.39
CA GLN A 22 17.26 -1.08 -38.54
C GLN A 22 18.32 -0.29 -39.32
N PHE A 23 18.60 -0.65 -40.57
CA PHE A 23 19.58 0.02 -41.41
C PHE A 23 19.00 1.14 -42.32
N ASN A 24 17.74 1.56 -42.11
CA ASN A 24 17.05 2.57 -42.94
C ASN A 24 16.94 2.16 -44.42
N LEU A 25 16.88 0.85 -44.69
CA LEU A 25 16.73 0.35 -46.07
C LEU A 25 15.26 0.28 -46.49
N ILE A 26 14.35 0.28 -45.51
CA ILE A 26 12.89 0.23 -45.70
C ILE A 26 12.26 1.11 -44.60
N ASP A 27 11.20 1.84 -44.94
CA ASP A 27 10.43 2.63 -43.98
C ASP A 27 9.35 1.79 -43.29
N LEU A 28 9.10 2.06 -42.01
CA LEU A 28 8.11 1.33 -41.21
C LEU A 28 6.70 1.53 -41.76
N ASP A 29 6.40 2.71 -42.29
CA ASP A 29 5.08 3.05 -42.85
C ASP A 29 4.77 2.21 -44.09
N ASP A 30 5.75 2.03 -44.98
CA ASP A 30 5.61 1.19 -46.17
C ASP A 30 5.37 -0.27 -45.79
N LEU A 31 6.14 -0.79 -44.83
CA LEU A 31 5.97 -2.16 -44.33
C LEU A 31 4.62 -2.34 -43.62
N TYR A 32 4.19 -1.34 -42.86
CA TYR A 32 2.93 -1.36 -42.11
C TYR A 32 1.72 -1.43 -43.06
N VAL A 33 1.73 -0.68 -44.16
CA VAL A 33 0.68 -0.74 -45.20
C VAL A 33 0.58 -2.14 -45.82
N HIS A 34 1.72 -2.78 -46.12
CA HIS A 34 1.76 -4.12 -46.67
C HIS A 34 1.28 -5.21 -45.69
N LEU A 35 1.55 -5.03 -44.38
CA LEU A 35 1.07 -5.92 -43.33
C LEU A 35 -0.44 -5.72 -43.04
N LEU A 36 -0.94 -4.48 -43.09
CA LEU A 36 -2.36 -4.16 -42.94
C LEU A 36 -3.22 -4.71 -44.09
N ALA A 37 -2.70 -4.63 -45.32
CA ALA A 37 -3.36 -5.22 -46.49
C ALA A 37 -3.50 -6.75 -46.38
N ALA A 38 -2.55 -7.43 -45.71
CA ALA A 38 -2.64 -8.85 -45.41
C ALA A 38 -3.53 -9.15 -44.18
N ALA A 39 -3.60 -8.24 -43.21
CA ALA A 39 -4.38 -8.40 -41.96
C ALA A 39 -5.91 -8.27 -42.13
N PHE A 40 -6.40 -7.69 -43.24
CA PHE A 40 -7.85 -7.64 -43.52
C PHE A 40 -8.47 -9.04 -43.75
N SER A 41 -7.65 -10.08 -43.90
CA SER A 41 -8.07 -11.47 -44.08
C SER A 41 -7.84 -12.37 -42.86
N ALA A 42 -7.09 -11.94 -41.84
CA ALA A 42 -6.73 -12.81 -40.71
C ALA A 42 -6.45 -12.01 -39.43
N THR A 43 -7.13 -12.39 -38.35
CA THR A 43 -6.90 -11.91 -36.98
C THR A 43 -5.52 -12.39 -36.50
N CYS A 44 -4.45 -11.73 -36.94
CA CYS A 44 -3.09 -12.06 -36.55
C CYS A 44 -2.56 -11.00 -35.57
N ALA A 45 -2.22 -11.45 -34.36
CA ALA A 45 -1.48 -10.65 -33.40
C ALA A 45 -0.13 -10.25 -34.04
N MET A 46 0.16 -8.95 -34.09
CA MET A 46 1.46 -8.47 -34.59
C MET A 46 2.57 -8.95 -33.64
N ASN A 47 3.30 -9.98 -34.07
CA ASN A 47 4.40 -10.55 -33.30
C ASN A 47 5.64 -9.65 -33.50
N CYS A 48 5.92 -8.76 -32.55
CA CYS A 48 7.06 -7.84 -32.58
C CYS A 48 8.41 -8.52 -32.22
N GLU A 49 8.42 -9.84 -32.05
CA GLU A 49 9.58 -10.65 -31.60
C GLU A 49 10.83 -10.48 -32.48
N GLY A 50 10.69 -10.16 -33.77
CA GLY A 50 11.83 -9.96 -34.66
C GLY A 50 12.64 -8.69 -34.39
N PHE A 51 12.03 -7.65 -33.80
CA PHE A 51 12.65 -6.33 -33.60
C PHE A 51 13.51 -6.25 -32.33
N PHE A 52 13.10 -6.95 -31.27
CA PHE A 52 13.84 -7.03 -30.02
C PHE A 52 14.58 -8.36 -30.00
N THR A 53 15.90 -8.32 -30.22
CA THR A 53 16.78 -9.51 -30.14
C THR A 53 16.62 -10.24 -28.80
N GLU A 54 17.02 -11.53 -28.72
CA GLU A 54 16.87 -12.47 -27.57
C GLU A 54 17.22 -11.93 -26.15
N ASN A 55 17.84 -10.76 -26.01
CA ASN A 55 18.05 -10.07 -24.75
C ASN A 55 17.05 -8.94 -24.54
N ASN A 56 16.37 -8.93 -23.37
CA ASN A 56 15.46 -7.86 -22.95
C ASN A 56 16.17 -6.48 -23.07
N PRO A 57 15.67 -5.54 -23.91
CA PRO A 57 16.33 -4.26 -24.16
C PRO A 57 16.54 -3.46 -22.88
N CYS A 58 15.53 -3.42 -22.01
CA CYS A 58 15.59 -2.75 -20.70
C CYS A 58 16.72 -3.29 -19.82
N ASP A 59 17.00 -4.60 -19.89
CA ASP A 59 18.09 -5.24 -19.13
C ASP A 59 19.47 -4.87 -19.69
N SER A 60 19.60 -4.68 -21.01
CA SER A 60 20.85 -4.22 -21.61
C SER A 60 21.10 -2.73 -21.34
N ILE A 61 20.05 -1.90 -21.42
CA ILE A 61 20.14 -0.45 -21.21
C ILE A 61 20.41 -0.12 -19.74
N ALA A 62 19.66 -0.71 -18.81
CA ALA A 62 19.88 -0.50 -17.38
C ALA A 62 21.05 -1.35 -16.83
N GLY A 63 21.71 -2.16 -17.66
CA GLY A 63 22.67 -3.18 -17.24
C GLY A 63 23.81 -2.67 -16.37
N TYR A 64 24.28 -1.44 -16.61
CA TYR A 64 25.38 -0.83 -15.84
C TYR A 64 24.91 -0.49 -14.42
N LEU A 65 23.82 0.26 -14.30
CA LEU A 65 23.20 0.58 -13.01
C LEU A 65 22.74 -0.69 -12.25
N ILE A 66 22.23 -1.69 -12.97
CA ILE A 66 21.90 -3.01 -12.40
C ILE A 66 23.15 -3.71 -11.86
N SER A 67 24.30 -3.63 -12.54
CA SER A 67 25.54 -4.26 -12.07
C SER A 67 26.10 -3.59 -10.81
N ILE A 68 25.86 -2.29 -10.63
CA ILE A 68 26.28 -1.51 -9.46
C ILE A 68 25.36 -1.76 -8.26
N VAL A 69 24.04 -1.82 -8.50
CA VAL A 69 23.02 -1.76 -7.44
C VAL A 69 22.30 -3.10 -7.21
N GLY A 70 22.10 -3.87 -8.29
CA GLY A 70 21.20 -5.02 -8.34
C GLY A 70 21.75 -6.31 -7.73
N VAL A 71 22.99 -6.32 -7.27
CA VAL A 71 23.69 -7.54 -6.84
C VAL A 71 23.82 -7.58 -5.31
N PRO A 72 23.30 -8.63 -4.62
CA PRO A 72 23.51 -8.81 -3.19
C PRO A 72 25.01 -8.81 -2.84
N LYS A 73 25.38 -8.27 -1.66
CA LYS A 73 26.76 -8.32 -1.16
C LYS A 73 27.26 -9.77 -1.18
N GLY A 74 28.14 -10.11 -2.14
CA GLY A 74 28.73 -11.44 -2.31
C GLY A 74 28.37 -12.19 -3.61
N ALA A 75 27.37 -11.74 -4.37
CA ALA A 75 27.16 -12.24 -5.74
C ALA A 75 27.97 -11.37 -6.73
N LYS A 76 28.49 -11.96 -7.82
CA LYS A 76 29.02 -11.22 -8.96
C LYS A 76 27.91 -11.18 -10.00
N GLY A 77 27.36 -10.00 -10.26
CA GLY A 77 26.40 -9.83 -11.36
C GLY A 77 27.13 -10.04 -12.68
N SER A 78 26.57 -10.85 -13.57
CA SER A 78 27.08 -10.96 -14.94
C SER A 78 26.85 -9.62 -15.64
N PRO A 79 27.88 -8.95 -16.18
CA PRO A 79 27.68 -7.74 -16.96
C PRO A 79 26.78 -8.06 -18.16
N VAL A 80 25.67 -7.33 -18.30
CA VAL A 80 24.81 -7.45 -19.47
C VAL A 80 25.53 -6.72 -20.61
N ASN A 81 25.85 -7.44 -21.68
CA ASN A 81 26.52 -6.87 -22.84
C ASN A 81 25.64 -5.78 -23.46
N ALA A 82 26.25 -4.64 -23.80
CA ALA A 82 25.58 -3.58 -24.55
C ALA A 82 25.13 -4.12 -25.92
N LEU A 83 23.92 -3.75 -26.34
CA LEU A 83 23.43 -4.06 -27.67
C LEU A 83 24.36 -3.41 -28.72
N GLN A 84 24.92 -4.22 -29.64
CA GLN A 84 25.88 -3.77 -30.65
C GLN A 84 25.24 -2.97 -31.81
N ASN A 85 23.98 -2.55 -31.67
CA ASN A 85 23.18 -1.95 -32.72
C ASN A 85 23.24 -0.40 -32.64
N LYS A 86 23.45 0.28 -33.78
CA LYS A 86 23.48 1.76 -33.88
C LYS A 86 22.17 2.44 -33.44
N ARG A 87 21.03 1.75 -33.52
CA ARG A 87 19.72 2.25 -33.03
C ARG A 87 19.36 1.79 -31.63
N ALA A 88 20.14 0.88 -31.05
CA ALA A 88 19.87 0.50 -29.68
C ALA A 88 20.23 1.68 -28.77
N PRO A 89 19.34 2.05 -27.82
CA PRO A 89 19.67 3.02 -26.80
C PRO A 89 20.94 2.58 -26.05
N LYS A 90 21.77 3.57 -25.74
CA LYS A 90 23.05 3.35 -25.03
C LYS A 90 22.77 2.87 -23.60
N GLN A 91 23.75 2.18 -23.03
CA GLN A 91 23.70 1.78 -21.64
C GLN A 91 23.62 3.03 -20.74
N ALA A 92 22.66 3.05 -19.82
CA ALA A 92 22.43 4.17 -18.92
C ALA A 92 23.54 4.24 -17.87
N GLU A 93 24.27 5.35 -17.85
CA GLU A 93 25.32 5.65 -16.87
C GLU A 93 24.79 6.52 -15.72
N SER A 94 23.67 7.23 -15.95
CA SER A 94 23.03 8.13 -15.00
C SER A 94 21.53 7.84 -14.84
N PHE A 95 20.91 8.34 -13.76
CA PHE A 95 19.46 8.27 -13.57
C PHE A 95 18.69 9.10 -14.60
N GLU A 96 19.29 10.15 -15.17
CA GLU A 96 18.68 10.95 -16.23
C GLU A 96 18.56 10.16 -17.54
N ASP A 97 19.56 9.34 -17.89
CA ASP A 97 19.48 8.45 -19.05
C ASP A 97 18.41 7.36 -18.85
N LEU A 98 18.32 6.82 -17.62
CA LEU A 98 17.28 5.87 -17.27
C LEU A 98 15.89 6.51 -17.40
N ARG A 99 15.75 7.77 -16.97
CA ARG A 99 14.51 8.54 -17.15
C ARG A 99 14.16 8.72 -18.63
N ARG A 100 15.13 9.07 -19.49
CA ARG A 100 14.86 9.38 -20.89
C ARG A 100 14.38 8.15 -21.67
N ASP A 101 15.04 7.02 -21.47
CA ASP A 101 14.87 5.87 -22.37
C ASP A 101 14.09 4.73 -21.69
N VAL A 102 14.44 4.40 -20.43
CA VAL A 102 13.87 3.22 -19.74
C VAL A 102 12.45 3.47 -19.21
N PHE A 103 12.18 4.67 -18.69
CA PHE A 103 10.85 5.00 -18.17
C PHE A 103 9.79 4.99 -19.27
N ASN A 104 10.11 5.49 -20.46
CA ASN A 104 9.22 5.46 -21.62
C ASN A 104 8.93 4.01 -22.07
N MET A 105 9.95 3.14 -22.10
CA MET A 105 9.73 1.71 -22.40
C MET A 105 8.83 1.03 -21.36
N PHE A 106 8.97 1.37 -20.08
CA PHE A 106 8.08 0.85 -19.04
C PHE A 106 6.64 1.33 -19.22
N CYS A 107 6.42 2.59 -19.59
CA CYS A 107 5.08 3.10 -19.91
C CYS A 107 4.46 2.36 -21.11
N TYR A 108 5.23 2.00 -22.14
CA TYR A 108 4.73 1.19 -23.26
C TYR A 108 4.46 -0.27 -22.88
N LEU A 109 5.27 -0.85 -21.99
CA LEU A 109 5.09 -2.22 -21.51
C LEU A 109 3.87 -2.38 -20.60
N GLY A 110 3.59 -1.35 -19.78
CA GLY A 110 2.45 -1.31 -18.88
C GLY A 110 2.48 -2.44 -17.83
N PRO A 111 1.35 -3.10 -17.53
CA PRO A 111 1.24 -4.04 -16.42
C PRO A 111 1.92 -5.39 -16.69
N HIS A 112 2.43 -5.63 -17.90
CA HIS A 112 2.96 -6.94 -18.34
C HIS A 112 4.33 -7.29 -17.76
N LEU A 113 4.89 -6.45 -16.87
CA LEU A 113 6.11 -6.77 -16.12
C LEU A 113 5.90 -7.95 -15.14
N SER A 114 4.66 -8.43 -15.00
CA SER A 114 4.32 -9.65 -14.28
C SER A 114 5.00 -10.90 -14.81
N HIS A 115 5.34 -10.94 -16.10
CA HIS A 115 5.99 -12.10 -16.73
C HIS A 115 7.48 -12.21 -16.39
N ASP A 116 8.14 -11.09 -16.06
CA ASP A 116 9.57 -11.01 -15.76
C ASP A 116 9.85 -10.47 -14.35
N PRO A 117 9.71 -11.29 -13.28
CA PRO A 117 10.00 -10.88 -11.90
C PRO A 117 11.43 -10.40 -11.67
N ILE A 118 12.38 -10.86 -12.49
CA ILE A 118 13.79 -10.47 -12.41
C ILE A 118 13.93 -8.98 -12.75
N LEU A 119 13.32 -8.54 -13.86
CA LEU A 119 13.35 -7.15 -14.28
C LEU A 119 12.61 -6.27 -13.27
N PHE A 120 11.47 -6.75 -12.74
CA PHE A 120 10.77 -6.07 -11.64
C PHE A 120 11.68 -5.83 -10.43
N ALA A 121 12.37 -6.87 -9.94
CA ALA A 121 13.26 -6.74 -8.78
C ALA A 121 14.40 -5.76 -9.05
N LYS A 122 14.98 -5.78 -10.26
CA LYS A 122 16.03 -4.85 -10.68
C LYS A 122 15.55 -3.40 -10.64
N VAL A 123 14.38 -3.11 -11.21
CA VAL A 123 13.78 -1.76 -11.19
C VAL A 123 13.56 -1.27 -9.77
N VAL A 124 13.00 -2.11 -8.91
CA VAL A 124 12.76 -1.78 -7.50
C VAL A 124 14.07 -1.49 -6.75
N ARG A 125 15.13 -2.26 -7.03
CA ARG A 125 16.46 -2.02 -6.42
C ARG A 125 17.09 -0.71 -6.88
N ILE A 126 16.97 -0.37 -8.16
CA ILE A 126 17.43 0.92 -8.71
C ILE A 126 16.64 2.07 -8.07
N GLY A 127 15.31 1.97 -7.98
CA GLY A 127 14.49 2.97 -7.30
C GLY A 127 14.89 3.14 -5.83
N LYS A 128 15.22 2.04 -5.15
CA LYS A 128 15.70 2.06 -3.76
C LYS A 128 17.09 2.68 -3.60
N SER A 129 18.02 2.47 -4.53
CA SER A 129 19.33 3.16 -4.48
C SER A 129 19.18 4.65 -4.76
N PHE A 130 18.38 5.00 -5.76
CA PHE A 130 18.05 6.38 -6.07
C PHE A 130 17.50 7.11 -4.84
N MET A 131 16.57 6.50 -4.12
CA MET A 131 16.01 7.11 -2.90
C MET A 131 17.01 7.25 -1.75
N LYS A 132 18.01 6.37 -1.65
CA LYS A 132 19.07 6.53 -0.66
C LYS A 132 19.98 7.70 -1.01
N GLU A 133 20.33 7.83 -2.28
CA GLU A 133 21.12 8.96 -2.77
C GLU A 133 20.35 10.27 -2.58
N PHE A 134 19.06 10.29 -2.93
CA PHE A 134 18.16 11.44 -2.73
C PHE A 134 18.12 11.93 -1.28
N GLN A 135 18.12 11.01 -0.32
CA GLN A 135 18.09 11.36 1.12
C GLN A 135 19.46 11.79 1.65
N SER A 136 20.56 11.32 1.06
CA SER A 136 21.91 11.68 1.48
C SER A 136 22.38 13.02 0.93
N ASP A 137 21.74 13.51 -0.13
CA ASP A 137 22.24 14.66 -0.88
C ASP A 137 21.82 16.00 -0.23
N GLY A 138 22.78 16.64 0.45
CA GLY A 138 22.68 18.03 0.91
C GLY A 138 22.98 19.04 -0.22
N SER A 139 22.60 18.73 -1.46
CA SER A 139 23.07 19.40 -2.68
C SER A 139 22.33 20.71 -3.00
N LYS A 140 22.91 21.47 -3.95
CA LYS A 140 22.54 22.83 -4.37
C LYS A 140 21.11 22.89 -4.94
N GLN A 141 20.50 24.09 -4.94
CA GLN A 141 19.09 24.30 -5.34
C GLN A 141 18.72 23.74 -6.73
N GLU A 142 19.61 23.84 -7.73
CA GLU A 142 19.36 23.35 -9.10
C GLU A 142 19.35 21.81 -9.20
N ASP A 143 20.14 21.12 -8.38
CA ASP A 143 20.18 19.65 -8.38
C ASP A 143 18.92 19.06 -7.73
N LYS A 144 18.28 19.81 -6.82
CA LYS A 144 17.02 19.42 -6.20
C LYS A 144 15.87 19.36 -7.20
N GLU A 145 15.71 20.37 -8.05
CA GLU A 145 14.63 20.40 -9.05
C GLU A 145 14.73 19.23 -10.04
N LYS A 146 15.93 18.94 -10.54
CA LYS A 146 16.16 17.78 -11.43
C LYS A 146 15.81 16.47 -10.74
N THR A 147 16.18 16.35 -9.47
CA THR A 147 15.96 15.10 -8.72
C THR A 147 14.50 14.91 -8.33
N GLU A 148 13.76 15.99 -8.03
CA GLU A 148 12.30 15.96 -7.85
C GLU A 148 11.55 15.55 -9.12
N VAL A 149 12.05 15.99 -10.28
CA VAL A 149 11.51 15.59 -11.59
C VAL A 149 11.72 14.09 -11.83
N ILE A 150 12.88 13.53 -11.47
CA ILE A 150 13.14 12.08 -11.51
C ILE A 150 12.24 11.32 -10.51
N LEU A 151 12.10 11.83 -9.29
CA LEU A 151 11.20 11.25 -8.28
C LEU A 151 9.75 11.18 -8.78
N SER A 152 9.28 12.24 -9.42
CA SER A 152 7.93 12.28 -10.00
C SER A 152 7.71 11.23 -11.07
N CYS A 153 8.72 10.98 -11.92
CA CYS A 153 8.66 9.90 -12.90
C CYS A 153 8.77 8.51 -12.26
N LEU A 154 9.58 8.35 -11.21
CA LEU A 154 9.62 7.10 -10.44
C LEU A 154 8.25 6.80 -9.84
N LEU A 155 7.57 7.80 -9.27
CA LEU A 155 6.19 7.67 -8.78
C LEU A 155 5.23 7.27 -9.91
N SER A 156 5.33 7.90 -11.08
CA SER A 156 4.52 7.55 -12.26
C SER A 156 4.71 6.08 -12.69
N ILE A 157 5.93 5.55 -12.62
CA ILE A 157 6.21 4.16 -12.99
C ILE A 157 5.75 3.19 -11.92
N THR A 158 5.87 3.57 -10.65
CA THR A 158 5.30 2.76 -9.57
C THR A 158 3.80 2.57 -9.77
N ASP A 159 3.11 3.63 -10.17
CA ASP A 159 1.66 3.65 -10.40
C ASP A 159 1.24 2.90 -11.68
N GLN A 160 1.89 3.17 -12.82
CA GLN A 160 1.49 2.63 -14.12
C GLN A 160 2.01 1.22 -14.42
N VAL A 161 3.06 0.78 -13.73
CA VAL A 161 3.77 -0.47 -14.06
C VAL A 161 3.89 -1.36 -12.84
N LEU A 162 4.61 -0.93 -11.79
CA LEU A 162 4.96 -1.84 -10.69
C LEU A 162 3.74 -2.33 -9.90
N LEU A 163 2.83 -1.45 -9.51
CA LEU A 163 1.62 -1.83 -8.77
C LEU A 163 0.67 -2.72 -9.60
N PRO A 164 0.33 -2.37 -10.86
CA PRO A 164 -0.44 -3.24 -11.75
C PRO A 164 0.22 -4.62 -11.95
N SER A 165 1.54 -4.65 -12.18
CA SER A 165 2.27 -5.91 -12.37
C SER A 165 2.28 -6.77 -11.12
N LEU A 166 2.42 -6.17 -9.93
CA LEU A 166 2.29 -6.91 -8.67
C LEU A 166 0.90 -7.54 -8.52
N SER A 167 -0.16 -6.84 -8.94
CA SER A 167 -1.53 -7.36 -8.92
C SER A 167 -1.74 -8.55 -9.86
N LEU A 168 -1.06 -8.58 -11.02
CA LEU A 168 -1.11 -9.69 -11.97
C LEU A 168 -0.22 -10.89 -11.58
N MET A 169 0.77 -10.69 -10.71
CA MET A 169 1.66 -11.76 -10.27
C MET A 169 0.96 -12.73 -9.32
N ASP A 170 1.22 -14.02 -9.51
CA ASP A 170 0.68 -15.08 -8.65
C ASP A 170 1.41 -15.15 -7.30
N CYS A 171 0.79 -14.62 -6.25
CA CYS A 171 1.12 -14.93 -4.85
C CYS A 171 2.61 -14.70 -4.46
N ASN A 172 3.17 -13.56 -4.85
CA ASN A 172 4.60 -13.27 -4.65
C ASN A 172 4.89 -12.46 -3.39
N ALA A 173 4.95 -13.13 -2.23
CA ALA A 173 5.31 -12.50 -0.95
C ALA A 173 6.67 -11.78 -1.01
N CYS A 174 7.66 -12.41 -1.64
CA CYS A 174 9.01 -11.86 -1.80
C CYS A 174 9.03 -10.55 -2.61
N MET A 175 8.26 -10.48 -3.70
CA MET A 175 8.20 -9.29 -4.54
C MET A 175 7.51 -8.13 -3.82
N SER A 176 6.51 -8.42 -2.98
CA SER A 176 5.88 -7.40 -2.12
C SER A 176 6.85 -6.82 -1.08
N GLU A 177 7.75 -7.65 -0.51
CA GLU A 177 8.80 -7.19 0.42
C GLU A 177 9.91 -6.41 -0.28
N GLU A 178 10.26 -6.80 -1.51
CA GLU A 178 11.22 -6.02 -2.31
C GLU A 178 10.65 -4.62 -2.61
N LEU A 179 9.37 -4.56 -3.01
CA LEU A 179 8.66 -3.29 -3.25
C LEU A 179 8.58 -2.44 -1.99
N TRP A 180 8.28 -3.04 -0.83
CA TRP A 180 8.36 -2.36 0.46
C TRP A 180 9.75 -1.79 0.75
N GLY A 181 10.80 -2.52 0.36
CA GLY A 181 12.18 -2.07 0.46
C GLY A 181 12.45 -0.72 -0.20
N MET A 182 11.70 -0.38 -1.24
CA MET A 182 11.68 0.93 -1.89
C MET A 182 10.66 1.87 -1.23
N PHE A 183 9.41 1.43 -1.01
CA PHE A 183 8.35 2.30 -0.49
C PHE A 183 8.66 2.88 0.88
N LYS A 184 9.31 2.13 1.77
CA LYS A 184 9.71 2.62 3.10
C LYS A 184 10.64 3.84 3.08
N THR A 185 11.27 4.13 1.93
CA THR A 185 12.11 5.33 1.74
C THR A 185 11.31 6.54 1.27
N PHE A 186 10.07 6.34 0.79
CA PHE A 186 9.20 7.43 0.40
C PHE A 186 8.54 8.08 1.63
N PRO A 187 8.37 9.41 1.63
CA PRO A 187 7.47 10.08 2.56
C PRO A 187 6.09 9.43 2.56
N TYR A 188 5.45 9.33 3.74
CA TYR A 188 4.18 8.62 3.87
C TYR A 188 3.08 9.19 2.96
N GLN A 189 3.08 10.49 2.69
CA GLN A 189 2.09 11.15 1.81
C GLN A 189 2.11 10.55 0.39
N HIS A 190 3.30 10.33 -0.18
CA HIS A 190 3.44 9.71 -1.49
C HIS A 190 3.03 8.23 -1.47
N ARG A 191 3.40 7.48 -0.42
CA ARG A 191 2.95 6.09 -0.25
C ARG A 191 1.43 5.97 -0.26
N TYR A 192 0.75 6.82 0.51
CA TYR A 192 -0.70 6.78 0.67
C TYR A 192 -1.42 7.22 -0.61
N ARG A 193 -0.86 8.20 -1.34
CA ARG A 193 -1.33 8.56 -2.67
C ARG A 193 -1.27 7.36 -3.64
N LEU A 194 -0.14 6.67 -3.70
CA LEU A 194 0.03 5.49 -4.53
C LEU A 194 -0.97 4.38 -4.17
N TYR A 195 -1.24 4.14 -2.88
CA TYR A 195 -2.25 3.17 -2.47
C TYR A 195 -3.67 3.58 -2.89
N GLY A 196 -3.99 4.87 -2.88
CA GLY A 196 -5.27 5.38 -3.38
C GLY A 196 -5.44 5.18 -4.88
N GLN A 197 -4.40 5.45 -5.66
CA GLN A 197 -4.40 5.18 -7.10
C GLN A 197 -4.51 3.67 -7.37
N TRP A 198 -3.79 2.85 -6.60
CA TRP A 198 -3.85 1.40 -6.71
C TRP A 198 -5.27 0.85 -6.55
N LYS A 199 -6.02 1.37 -5.59
CA LYS A 199 -7.38 0.91 -5.34
C LYS A 199 -8.38 1.41 -6.39
N ASN A 200 -8.29 2.69 -6.76
CA ASN A 200 -9.37 3.40 -7.47
C ASN A 200 -9.15 3.50 -9.00
N GLU A 201 -7.90 3.57 -9.44
CA GLU A 201 -7.54 3.83 -10.84
C GLU A 201 -6.98 2.56 -11.50
N THR A 202 -5.99 1.92 -10.87
CA THR A 202 -5.22 0.81 -11.45
C THR A 202 -6.08 -0.36 -11.95
N TYR A 203 -7.10 -0.79 -11.21
CA TYR A 203 -7.85 -2.00 -11.59
C TYR A 203 -8.74 -1.80 -12.82
N ASN A 204 -9.12 -0.56 -13.14
CA ASN A 204 -10.05 -0.27 -14.24
C ASN A 204 -9.32 0.02 -15.56
N SER A 205 -7.99 0.13 -15.55
CA SER A 205 -7.21 0.47 -16.75
C SER A 205 -7.07 -0.70 -17.73
N HIS A 206 -7.05 -1.94 -17.25
CA HIS A 206 -6.85 -3.14 -18.09
C HIS A 206 -7.89 -4.25 -17.80
N PRO A 207 -8.43 -4.93 -18.83
CA PRO A 207 -9.38 -6.03 -18.65
C PRO A 207 -8.87 -7.19 -17.78
N LEU A 208 -7.57 -7.49 -17.86
CA LEU A 208 -6.94 -8.53 -17.04
C LEU A 208 -6.98 -8.18 -15.55
N LEU A 209 -6.77 -6.92 -15.19
CA LEU A 209 -6.84 -6.45 -13.81
C LEU A 209 -8.27 -6.49 -13.27
N VAL A 210 -9.27 -6.17 -14.10
CA VAL A 210 -10.70 -6.33 -13.75
C VAL A 210 -11.02 -7.79 -13.44
N LYS A 211 -10.52 -8.72 -14.25
CA LYS A 211 -10.67 -10.17 -14.02
C LYS A 211 -10.02 -10.61 -12.71
N VAL A 212 -8.79 -10.18 -12.45
CA VAL A 212 -8.07 -10.47 -11.19
C VAL A 212 -8.81 -9.88 -9.99
N LYS A 213 -9.35 -8.67 -10.11
CA LYS A 213 -10.18 -8.03 -9.08
C LYS A 213 -11.39 -8.88 -8.75
N ALA A 214 -12.14 -9.32 -9.75
CA ALA A 214 -13.32 -10.18 -9.56
C ALA A 214 -12.94 -11.51 -8.87
N GLN A 215 -11.87 -12.16 -9.32
CA GLN A 215 -11.37 -13.41 -8.72
C GLN A 215 -10.91 -13.21 -7.26
N THR A 216 -10.23 -12.11 -6.98
CA THR A 216 -9.79 -11.76 -5.62
C THR A 216 -10.98 -11.53 -4.69
N ILE A 217 -12.01 -10.81 -5.15
CA ILE A 217 -13.24 -10.60 -4.37
C ILE A 217 -13.94 -11.92 -4.08
N ASP A 218 -14.05 -12.80 -5.08
CA ASP A 218 -14.72 -14.10 -4.90
C ASP A 218 -13.96 -14.99 -3.91
N ARG A 219 -12.63 -15.06 -4.02
CA ARG A 219 -11.79 -15.77 -3.05
C ARG A 219 -11.83 -15.15 -1.66
N ALA A 220 -11.82 -13.82 -1.55
CA ALA A 220 -11.97 -13.12 -0.27
C ALA A 220 -13.32 -13.44 0.40
N LYS A 221 -14.41 -13.41 -0.37
CA LYS A 221 -15.76 -13.84 0.07
C LYS A 221 -15.74 -15.28 0.58
N TYR A 222 -15.13 -16.19 -0.18
CA TYR A 222 -15.04 -17.61 0.18
C TYR A 222 -14.33 -17.82 1.53
N ILE A 223 -13.18 -17.17 1.73
CA ILE A 223 -12.40 -17.33 2.96
C ILE A 223 -13.12 -16.69 4.15
N MET A 224 -13.64 -15.47 3.99
CA MET A 224 -14.31 -14.75 5.07
C MET A 224 -15.59 -15.46 5.56
N LYS A 225 -16.36 -16.09 4.67
CA LYS A 225 -17.53 -16.91 5.06
C LYS A 225 -17.18 -18.12 5.91
N ARG A 226 -15.94 -18.58 5.85
CA ARG A 226 -15.47 -19.78 6.56
C ARG A 226 -14.59 -19.44 7.74
N LEU A 227 -14.27 -18.16 8.00
CA LEU A 227 -13.34 -17.77 9.05
C LEU A 227 -13.96 -17.99 10.44
N THR A 228 -13.37 -18.89 11.22
CA THR A 228 -13.74 -19.18 12.61
C THR A 228 -12.51 -19.14 13.51
N LYS A 229 -12.71 -19.12 14.85
CA LYS A 229 -11.62 -19.16 15.83
C LYS A 229 -10.75 -20.43 15.70
N GLU A 230 -11.31 -21.53 15.21
CA GLU A 230 -10.61 -22.81 15.08
C GLU A 230 -9.73 -22.88 13.82
N ASN A 231 -10.16 -22.25 12.72
CA ASN A 231 -9.47 -22.34 11.43
C ASN A 231 -8.67 -21.08 11.05
N VAL A 232 -8.38 -20.21 12.02
CA VAL A 232 -7.62 -18.97 11.81
C VAL A 232 -6.28 -19.20 11.11
N LYS A 233 -5.53 -20.24 11.47
CA LYS A 233 -4.19 -20.50 10.88
C LYS A 233 -4.27 -20.85 9.38
N PRO A 234 -5.06 -21.85 8.93
CA PRO A 234 -5.19 -22.15 7.50
C PRO A 234 -5.83 -20.99 6.72
N SER A 235 -6.89 -20.37 7.24
CA SER A 235 -7.54 -19.22 6.61
C SER A 235 -6.59 -18.02 6.52
N GLY A 236 -5.80 -17.76 7.56
CA GLY A 236 -4.78 -16.71 7.58
C GLY A 236 -3.68 -16.92 6.53
N ARG A 237 -3.28 -18.16 6.25
CA ARG A 237 -2.35 -18.43 5.13
C ARG A 237 -2.99 -18.12 3.78
N GLN A 238 -4.28 -18.44 3.60
CA GLN A 238 -4.99 -18.11 2.36
C GLN A 238 -5.15 -16.59 2.19
N ILE A 239 -5.49 -15.88 3.26
CA ILE A 239 -5.55 -14.40 3.30
C ILE A 239 -4.17 -13.82 2.99
N GLY A 240 -3.10 -14.34 3.59
CA GLY A 240 -1.73 -13.95 3.29
C GLY A 240 -1.43 -14.05 1.80
N LYS A 241 -1.65 -15.24 1.22
CA LYS A 241 -1.45 -15.49 -0.22
C LYS A 241 -2.18 -14.51 -1.13
N LEU A 242 -3.45 -14.19 -0.83
CA LEU A 242 -4.21 -13.19 -1.58
C LEU A 242 -3.68 -11.77 -1.38
N SER A 243 -3.29 -11.44 -0.15
CA SER A 243 -2.84 -10.10 0.21
C SER A 243 -1.52 -9.72 -0.45
N HIS A 244 -0.66 -10.68 -0.82
CA HIS A 244 0.64 -10.37 -1.41
C HIS A 244 0.56 -9.79 -2.82
N SER A 245 -0.50 -10.11 -3.57
CA SER A 245 -0.73 -9.54 -4.92
C SER A 245 -1.79 -8.44 -4.91
N ASN A 246 -2.87 -8.61 -4.14
CA ASN A 246 -4.03 -7.71 -4.18
C ASN A 246 -4.48 -7.29 -2.76
N PRO A 247 -3.67 -6.53 -2.01
CA PRO A 247 -3.96 -6.15 -0.64
C PRO A 247 -5.13 -5.14 -0.54
N THR A 248 -5.22 -4.16 -1.44
CA THR A 248 -6.23 -3.08 -1.39
C THR A 248 -7.66 -3.63 -1.47
N ILE A 249 -7.93 -4.48 -2.45
CA ILE A 249 -9.25 -5.12 -2.63
C ILE A 249 -9.59 -6.01 -1.43
N LEU A 250 -8.61 -6.81 -0.98
CA LEU A 250 -8.81 -7.74 0.11
C LEU A 250 -9.15 -7.02 1.42
N PHE A 251 -8.40 -5.98 1.77
CA PHE A 251 -8.63 -5.22 2.99
C PHE A 251 -9.90 -4.40 2.94
N ASP A 252 -10.24 -3.80 1.80
CA ASP A 252 -11.53 -3.13 1.60
C ASP A 252 -12.70 -4.10 1.88
N TYR A 253 -12.63 -5.32 1.35
CA TYR A 253 -13.62 -6.34 1.61
C TYR A 253 -13.63 -6.76 3.09
N ILE A 254 -12.48 -7.03 3.71
CA ILE A 254 -12.38 -7.45 5.12
C ILE A 254 -12.94 -6.36 6.06
N LEU A 255 -12.59 -5.09 5.84
CA LEU A 255 -13.10 -3.96 6.61
C LEU A 255 -14.62 -3.82 6.46
N SER A 256 -15.15 -4.05 5.25
CA SER A 256 -16.60 -4.08 5.04
C SER A 256 -17.32 -5.15 5.87
N GLN A 257 -16.66 -6.29 6.14
CA GLN A 257 -17.22 -7.35 6.98
C GLN A 257 -17.11 -7.00 8.47
N ILE A 258 -15.97 -6.47 8.92
CA ILE A 258 -15.77 -6.06 10.32
C ILE A 258 -16.75 -4.97 10.74
N GLN A 259 -17.03 -4.02 9.84
CA GLN A 259 -17.99 -2.94 10.10
C GLN A 259 -19.42 -3.45 10.26
N LYS A 260 -19.74 -4.64 9.74
CA LYS A 260 -21.06 -5.29 9.86
C LYS A 260 -21.13 -6.29 11.01
N TYR A 261 -20.02 -6.96 11.31
CA TYR A 261 -19.95 -8.08 12.25
C TYR A 261 -18.77 -7.91 13.21
N ASP A 262 -19.06 -7.56 14.46
CA ASP A 262 -18.10 -7.33 15.55
C ASP A 262 -17.42 -8.62 16.05
N ASN A 263 -18.14 -9.74 16.05
CA ASN A 263 -17.64 -11.05 16.43
C ASN A 263 -16.48 -11.55 15.53
N LEU A 264 -16.33 -11.02 14.32
CA LEU A 264 -15.25 -11.34 13.39
C LEU A 264 -13.94 -10.61 13.69
N ILE A 265 -13.92 -9.60 14.57
CA ILE A 265 -12.71 -8.82 14.87
C ILE A 265 -11.57 -9.74 15.33
N THR A 266 -11.82 -10.62 16.30
CA THR A 266 -10.77 -11.46 16.88
C THR A 266 -10.20 -12.48 15.88
N PRO A 267 -11.01 -13.30 15.15
CA PRO A 267 -10.49 -14.18 14.11
C PRO A 267 -9.76 -13.45 12.99
N VAL A 268 -10.22 -12.25 12.58
CA VAL A 268 -9.55 -11.48 11.53
C VAL A 268 -8.19 -11.03 12.00
N VAL A 269 -8.09 -10.37 13.16
CA VAL A 269 -6.81 -9.90 13.73
C VAL A 269 -5.81 -11.05 13.87
N ASP A 270 -6.27 -12.26 14.21
CA ASP A 270 -5.40 -13.43 14.30
C ASP A 270 -4.98 -14.00 12.94
N SER A 271 -5.83 -13.88 11.91
CA SER A 271 -5.54 -14.37 10.57
C SER A 271 -4.55 -13.48 9.80
N LEU A 272 -4.45 -12.19 10.14
CA LEU A 272 -3.51 -11.22 9.56
C LEU A 272 -2.04 -11.46 9.96
N LYS A 273 -1.72 -12.51 10.72
CA LYS A 273 -0.34 -12.81 11.16
C LYS A 273 0.63 -13.03 10.00
N TYR A 274 0.15 -13.52 8.86
CA TYR A 274 0.96 -13.87 7.70
C TYR A 274 1.06 -12.75 6.65
N LEU A 275 0.72 -11.51 7.02
CA LEU A 275 0.91 -10.35 6.15
C LEU A 275 2.38 -9.96 6.06
N THR A 276 2.77 -9.41 4.91
CA THR A 276 4.07 -8.75 4.68
C THR A 276 4.07 -7.33 5.23
N SER A 277 5.26 -6.74 5.32
CA SER A 277 5.47 -5.37 5.79
C SER A 277 4.71 -4.35 4.94
N LEU A 278 4.72 -4.52 3.60
CA LEU A 278 3.92 -3.70 2.67
C LEU A 278 2.44 -3.74 3.04
N ASN A 279 1.93 -4.95 3.30
CA ASN A 279 0.50 -5.17 3.50
C ASN A 279 -0.01 -4.53 4.80
N TYR A 280 0.83 -4.43 5.83
CA TYR A 280 0.47 -3.69 7.04
C TYR A 280 0.29 -2.19 6.77
N ASP A 281 1.14 -1.59 5.94
CA ASP A 281 1.03 -0.18 5.57
C ASP A 281 -0.18 0.09 4.67
N VAL A 282 -0.44 -0.80 3.70
CA VAL A 282 -1.67 -0.75 2.88
C VAL A 282 -2.93 -0.93 3.75
N LEU A 283 -2.90 -1.79 4.77
CA LEU A 283 -4.00 -1.95 5.71
C LEU A 283 -4.26 -0.66 6.49
N ALA A 284 -3.21 0.06 6.93
CA ALA A 284 -3.35 1.36 7.59
C ALA A 284 -4.04 2.38 6.68
N TYR A 285 -3.63 2.45 5.41
CA TYR A 285 -4.29 3.28 4.42
C TYR A 285 -5.78 2.91 4.24
N CYS A 286 -6.10 1.62 4.07
CA CYS A 286 -7.49 1.17 3.91
C CYS A 286 -8.36 1.48 5.14
N ILE A 287 -7.79 1.45 6.35
CA ILE A 287 -8.48 1.87 7.58
C ILE A 287 -8.83 3.37 7.50
N ILE A 288 -7.88 4.22 7.13
CA ILE A 288 -8.10 5.67 7.03
C ILE A 288 -9.11 6.00 5.94
N GLU A 289 -9.04 5.33 4.80
CA GLU A 289 -10.01 5.47 3.73
C GLU A 289 -11.42 5.06 4.19
N ALA A 290 -11.53 3.95 4.92
CA ALA A 290 -12.80 3.49 5.46
C ALA A 290 -13.40 4.45 6.50
N LEU A 291 -12.54 5.17 7.25
CA LEU A 291 -12.93 6.23 8.19
C LEU A 291 -13.34 7.53 7.49
N ALA A 292 -12.72 7.82 6.34
CA ALA A 292 -12.98 9.02 5.55
C ALA A 292 -14.25 8.92 4.70
N ASN A 293 -14.92 7.76 4.64
CA ASN A 293 -16.12 7.57 3.81
C ASN A 293 -17.29 8.47 4.27
N PRO A 294 -17.74 9.44 3.44
CA PRO A 294 -18.81 10.36 3.79
C PRO A 294 -20.21 9.74 3.72
N GLU A 295 -20.38 8.63 3.00
CA GLU A 295 -21.67 7.94 2.85
C GLU A 295 -22.12 7.26 4.14
N LYS A 296 -21.22 7.13 5.12
CA LYS A 296 -21.50 6.48 6.40
C LYS A 296 -21.73 7.51 7.50
N GLU A 297 -22.97 7.59 7.95
CA GLU A 297 -23.33 8.40 9.10
C GLU A 297 -22.63 7.87 10.37
N ARG A 298 -21.90 8.78 11.04
CA ARG A 298 -21.22 8.50 12.31
C ARG A 298 -22.20 8.40 13.49
N MET A 299 -23.43 8.88 13.29
CA MET A 299 -24.54 8.80 14.23
C MET A 299 -25.58 7.82 13.70
N LYS A 300 -26.28 7.15 14.62
CA LYS A 300 -27.52 6.46 14.25
C LYS A 300 -28.61 7.48 13.95
N HIS A 301 -29.63 7.06 13.20
CA HIS A 301 -30.84 7.86 12.92
C HIS A 301 -31.60 8.33 14.17
N ASP A 302 -31.27 7.81 15.36
CA ASP A 302 -31.84 8.24 16.65
C ASP A 302 -31.13 9.49 17.24
N ASP A 303 -30.13 10.06 16.56
CA ASP A 303 -29.31 11.23 16.93
C ASP A 303 -28.66 11.24 18.34
N THR A 304 -28.69 10.12 19.04
CA THR A 304 -28.29 10.01 20.45
C THR A 304 -27.15 9.03 20.69
N THR A 305 -26.80 8.19 19.71
CA THR A 305 -25.76 7.16 19.84
C THR A 305 -24.82 7.13 18.65
N ILE A 306 -23.55 6.86 18.94
CA ILE A 306 -22.51 6.62 17.92
C ILE A 306 -22.84 5.34 17.17
N SER A 307 -22.61 5.34 15.86
CA SER A 307 -22.86 4.20 14.99
C SER A 307 -22.01 2.97 15.39
N SER A 308 -22.65 1.79 15.38
CA SER A 308 -21.99 0.53 15.75
C SER A 308 -20.83 0.18 14.82
N TRP A 309 -20.93 0.51 13.53
CA TRP A 309 -19.86 0.27 12.56
C TRP A 309 -18.55 1.01 12.94
N LEU A 310 -18.67 2.23 13.48
CA LEU A 310 -17.53 3.04 13.88
C LEU A 310 -16.89 2.49 15.16
N GLN A 311 -17.71 2.03 16.12
CA GLN A 311 -17.23 1.35 17.33
C GLN A 311 -16.50 0.05 16.99
N SER A 312 -17.07 -0.79 16.10
CA SER A 312 -16.43 -2.02 15.63
C SER A 312 -15.10 -1.74 14.92
N LEU A 313 -15.07 -0.70 14.07
CA LEU A 313 -13.86 -0.30 13.37
C LEU A 313 -12.79 0.25 14.33
N ALA A 314 -13.17 1.07 15.31
CA ALA A 314 -12.25 1.60 16.32
C ALA A 314 -11.65 0.47 17.19
N SER A 315 -12.48 -0.47 17.64
CA SER A 315 -12.04 -1.67 18.36
C SER A 315 -11.08 -2.53 17.53
N PHE A 316 -11.37 -2.71 16.24
CA PHE A 316 -10.46 -3.39 15.31
C PHE A 316 -9.13 -2.66 15.15
N CYS A 317 -9.14 -1.34 14.98
CA CYS A 317 -7.92 -0.52 14.89
C CYS A 317 -7.06 -0.72 16.14
N GLY A 318 -7.63 -0.54 17.34
CA GLY A 318 -6.91 -0.74 18.59
C GLY A 318 -6.30 -2.14 18.73
N ALA A 319 -7.04 -3.18 18.30
CA ALA A 319 -6.54 -4.56 18.32
C ALA A 319 -5.37 -4.80 17.33
N VAL A 320 -5.47 -4.27 16.10
CA VAL A 320 -4.45 -4.41 15.06
C VAL A 320 -3.17 -3.66 15.44
N PHE A 321 -3.28 -2.37 15.82
CA PHE A 321 -2.11 -1.54 16.16
C PHE A 321 -1.42 -2.01 17.45
N ARG A 322 -2.16 -2.59 18.40
CA ARG A 322 -1.55 -3.28 19.54
C ARG A 322 -0.71 -4.47 19.10
N LYS A 323 -1.24 -5.30 18.20
CA LYS A 323 -0.65 -6.62 17.87
C LYS A 323 0.49 -6.54 16.85
N TYR A 324 0.39 -5.66 15.86
CA TYR A 324 1.33 -5.59 14.72
C TYR A 324 2.14 -4.29 14.73
N PRO A 325 3.38 -4.28 14.21
CA PRO A 325 4.21 -3.08 14.07
C PRO A 325 3.84 -2.26 12.83
N ILE A 326 2.62 -1.73 12.86
CA ILE A 326 2.12 -0.82 11.82
C ILE A 326 2.47 0.61 12.21
N ASP A 327 2.88 1.40 11.23
CA ASP A 327 3.09 2.84 11.38
C ASP A 327 1.77 3.55 11.70
N LEU A 328 1.75 4.32 12.79
CA LEU A 328 0.56 5.02 13.30
C LEU A 328 0.47 6.47 12.81
N ALA A 329 1.53 6.98 12.18
CA ALA A 329 1.64 8.38 11.78
C ALA A 329 0.44 8.85 10.96
N GLY A 330 0.04 8.06 9.96
CA GLY A 330 -1.09 8.37 9.09
C GLY A 330 -2.41 8.46 9.85
N LEU A 331 -2.64 7.57 10.83
CA LEU A 331 -3.87 7.55 11.61
C LEU A 331 -3.93 8.73 12.58
N LEU A 332 -2.82 9.01 13.28
CA LEU A 332 -2.72 10.13 14.21
C LEU A 332 -2.88 11.47 13.49
N GLN A 333 -2.27 11.61 12.31
CA GLN A 333 -2.43 12.79 11.46
C GLN A 333 -3.88 12.93 10.97
N TYR A 334 -4.53 11.83 10.58
CA TYR A 334 -5.94 11.84 10.20
C TYR A 334 -6.82 12.36 11.34
N VAL A 335 -6.66 11.82 12.56
CA VAL A 335 -7.42 12.27 13.73
C VAL A 335 -7.13 13.75 14.01
N ALA A 336 -5.87 14.18 14.02
CA ALA A 336 -5.52 15.59 14.22
C ALA A 336 -6.19 16.52 13.20
N ASN A 337 -6.25 16.11 11.93
CA ASN A 337 -6.92 16.87 10.87
C ASN A 337 -8.44 16.92 11.06
N GLN A 338 -9.07 15.82 11.50
CA GLN A 338 -10.51 15.80 11.78
C GLN A 338 -10.87 16.66 13.01
N LEU A 339 -10.02 16.68 14.04
CA LEU A 339 -10.19 17.56 15.19
C LEU A 339 -10.06 19.04 14.82
N LYS A 340 -9.09 19.38 13.96
CA LYS A 340 -8.99 20.74 13.40
C LYS A 340 -10.24 21.14 12.61
N ALA A 341 -10.90 20.17 11.97
CA ALA A 341 -12.17 20.37 11.26
C ALA A 341 -13.40 20.36 12.20
N GLY A 342 -13.22 20.26 13.52
CA GLY A 342 -14.30 20.27 14.51
C GLY A 342 -15.07 18.96 14.64
N LYS A 343 -14.63 17.86 14.00
CA LYS A 343 -15.31 16.57 14.06
C LYS A 343 -14.86 15.77 15.27
N SER A 344 -15.70 15.77 16.32
CA SER A 344 -15.43 15.15 17.61
C SER A 344 -15.50 13.61 17.62
N PHE A 345 -16.30 13.00 16.76
CA PHE A 345 -16.52 11.54 16.75
C PHE A 345 -15.25 10.69 16.50
N ASP A 346 -14.29 11.23 15.75
CA ASP A 346 -13.08 10.52 15.41
C ASP A 346 -12.11 10.39 16.62
N LEU A 347 -12.40 11.07 17.74
CA LEU A 347 -11.73 10.84 19.03
C LEU A 347 -11.95 9.43 19.58
N LEU A 348 -13.06 8.78 19.24
CA LEU A 348 -13.33 7.40 19.65
C LEU A 348 -12.20 6.45 19.18
N ILE A 349 -11.65 6.70 18.00
CA ILE A 349 -10.58 5.90 17.41
C ILE A 349 -9.30 6.10 18.22
N LEU A 350 -8.98 7.35 18.57
CA LEU A 350 -7.82 7.67 19.39
C LEU A 350 -7.95 7.05 20.78
N LYS A 351 -9.13 7.14 21.41
CA LYS A 351 -9.44 6.50 22.69
C LYS A 351 -9.16 4.99 22.64
N GLU A 352 -9.72 4.27 21.67
CA GLU A 352 -9.51 2.82 21.55
C GLU A 352 -8.04 2.44 21.28
N VAL A 353 -7.34 3.19 20.43
CA VAL A 353 -5.92 2.94 20.13
C VAL A 353 -5.07 3.15 21.38
N VAL A 354 -5.26 4.25 22.12
CA VAL A 354 -4.53 4.53 23.37
C VAL A 354 -4.86 3.47 24.41
N GLN A 355 -6.14 3.14 24.62
CA GLN A 355 -6.59 2.16 25.60
C GLN A 355 -5.95 0.78 25.34
N LYS A 356 -6.01 0.29 24.09
CA LYS A 356 -5.47 -1.04 23.74
C LYS A 356 -3.94 -1.07 23.70
N MET A 357 -3.27 -0.03 23.22
CA MET A 357 -1.82 -0.02 23.07
C MET A 357 -1.08 0.31 24.36
N ALA A 358 -1.62 1.22 25.18
CA ALA A 358 -1.07 1.52 26.50
C ALA A 358 -1.46 0.47 27.53
N GLY A 359 -2.59 -0.23 27.34
CA GLY A 359 -3.12 -1.15 28.34
C GLY A 359 -3.75 -0.42 29.52
N ILE A 360 -4.15 0.84 29.31
CA ILE A 360 -4.89 1.62 30.30
C ILE A 360 -6.32 1.09 30.27
N GLU A 361 -6.77 0.48 31.37
CA GLU A 361 -8.17 0.12 31.53
C GLU A 361 -8.88 1.28 32.25
N ILE A 362 -9.90 1.83 31.61
CA ILE A 362 -10.73 2.88 32.21
C ILE A 362 -11.73 2.17 33.13
N THR A 363 -11.50 2.27 34.43
CA THR A 363 -12.42 1.72 35.44
C THR A 363 -13.39 2.83 35.82
N GLU A 364 -14.62 2.77 35.32
CA GLU A 364 -15.68 3.74 35.66
C GLU A 364 -16.21 3.53 37.08
N GLU A 365 -16.12 2.29 37.60
CA GLU A 365 -16.59 1.89 38.93
C GLU A 365 -15.44 1.25 39.72
N MET A 366 -14.67 2.05 40.46
CA MET A 366 -13.67 1.54 41.40
C MET A 366 -14.30 1.33 42.78
N THR A 367 -14.02 0.19 43.41
CA THR A 367 -14.38 -0.02 44.82
C THR A 367 -13.54 0.89 45.72
N MET A 368 -14.03 1.19 46.92
CA MET A 368 -13.29 2.00 47.88
C MET A 368 -11.91 1.38 48.21
N GLU A 369 -11.85 0.05 48.31
CA GLU A 369 -10.62 -0.70 48.53
C GLU A 369 -9.62 -0.54 47.37
N GLN A 370 -10.09 -0.56 46.12
CA GLN A 370 -9.25 -0.28 44.95
C GLN A 370 -8.73 1.17 44.96
N LEU A 371 -9.57 2.10 45.39
CA LEU A 371 -9.21 3.52 45.48
C LEU A 371 -8.14 3.75 46.56
N GLU A 372 -8.28 3.12 47.73
CA GLU A 372 -7.27 3.12 48.79
C GLU A 372 -5.97 2.47 48.30
N ALA A 373 -6.02 1.33 47.61
CA ALA A 373 -4.86 0.68 47.04
C ALA A 373 -4.11 1.56 46.02
N MET A 374 -4.84 2.33 45.21
CA MET A 374 -4.29 3.29 44.25
C MET A 374 -3.56 4.48 44.88
N THR A 375 -3.84 4.78 46.15
CA THR A 375 -3.12 5.81 46.93
C THR A 375 -1.88 5.29 47.66
N GLY A 376 -1.66 3.96 47.68
CA GLY A 376 -0.52 3.33 48.35
C GLY A 376 0.81 3.38 47.59
N GLY A 377 1.78 2.55 48.01
CA GLY A 377 3.06 2.38 47.32
C GLY A 377 2.92 1.65 45.97
N GLU A 378 3.96 1.68 45.14
CA GLU A 378 3.96 1.08 43.78
C GLU A 378 3.51 -0.39 43.79
N GLN A 379 3.91 -1.15 44.80
CA GLN A 379 3.54 -2.55 44.97
C GLN A 379 2.05 -2.73 45.32
N LEU A 380 1.47 -1.84 46.14
CA LEU A 380 0.04 -1.87 46.45
C LEU A 380 -0.80 -1.42 45.25
N LYS A 381 -0.32 -0.46 44.46
CA LYS A 381 -0.95 -0.06 43.20
C LYS A 381 -0.94 -1.19 42.18
N ALA A 382 0.14 -1.95 42.10
CA ALA A 382 0.27 -3.08 41.18
C ALA A 382 -0.68 -4.23 41.55
N GLU A 383 -0.82 -4.54 42.84
CA GLU A 383 -1.62 -5.69 43.32
C GLU A 383 -3.10 -5.34 43.56
N GLY A 384 -3.40 -4.17 44.13
CA GLY A 384 -4.76 -3.76 44.50
C GLY A 384 -5.39 -2.71 43.57
N GLY A 385 -4.60 -2.00 42.76
CA GLY A 385 -5.10 -1.02 41.80
C GLY A 385 -5.60 -1.65 40.50
N TYR A 386 -4.95 -2.72 40.04
CA TYR A 386 -5.34 -3.50 38.88
C TYR A 386 -5.63 -4.94 39.30
N PHE A 387 -6.86 -5.24 39.72
CA PHE A 387 -7.30 -6.64 39.94
C PHE A 387 -7.27 -7.50 38.66
N GLY A 388 -6.90 -6.92 37.51
CA GLY A 388 -6.64 -7.59 36.24
C GLY A 388 -5.15 -7.85 36.01
N GLN A 389 -4.83 -8.87 35.19
CA GLN A 389 -3.44 -9.15 34.79
C GLN A 389 -2.77 -7.90 34.22
N ILE A 390 -1.64 -7.48 34.79
CA ILE A 390 -0.74 -6.48 34.19
C ILE A 390 -0.34 -7.00 32.80
N ARG A 391 -1.02 -6.48 31.77
CA ARG A 391 -0.75 -6.86 30.38
C ARG A 391 0.58 -6.24 29.99
N ASN A 392 1.49 -7.05 29.46
CA ASN A 392 2.76 -6.56 28.92
C ASN A 392 2.51 -5.72 27.65
N THR A 393 2.25 -4.43 27.82
CA THR A 393 2.01 -3.44 26.76
C THR A 393 3.20 -2.52 26.54
N LYS A 394 4.34 -2.72 27.23
CA LYS A 394 5.51 -1.82 27.18
C LYS A 394 5.99 -1.55 25.74
N LYS A 395 6.00 -2.57 24.88
CA LYS A 395 6.43 -2.41 23.47
C LYS A 395 5.38 -1.67 22.62
N SER A 396 4.10 -1.91 22.85
CA SER A 396 3.04 -1.21 22.11
C SER A 396 2.92 0.24 22.55
N SER A 397 3.00 0.51 23.86
CA SER A 397 2.98 1.87 24.41
C SER A 397 4.18 2.68 23.97
N GLN A 398 5.39 2.09 23.96
CA GLN A 398 6.58 2.76 23.47
C GLN A 398 6.45 3.15 21.99
N ARG A 399 5.97 2.25 21.13
CA ARG A 399 5.73 2.58 19.70
C ARG A 399 4.73 3.72 19.52
N LEU A 400 3.66 3.74 20.32
CA LEU A 400 2.68 4.83 20.29
C LEU A 400 3.32 6.16 20.71
N LYS A 401 4.14 6.14 21.76
CA LYS A 401 4.90 7.31 22.22
C LYS A 401 5.87 7.79 21.15
N ASP A 402 6.66 6.88 20.56
CA ASP A 402 7.64 7.22 19.52
C ASP A 402 6.92 7.85 18.31
N ALA A 403 5.83 7.25 17.83
CA ALA A 403 5.04 7.80 16.72
C ALA A 403 4.44 9.20 17.01
N LEU A 404 4.08 9.50 18.27
CA LEU A 404 3.60 10.82 18.67
C LEU A 404 4.71 11.88 18.72
N LEU A 405 5.93 11.46 19.09
CA LEU A 405 7.09 12.33 19.21
C LEU A 405 7.78 12.57 17.86
N ASP A 406 8.00 11.53 17.07
CA ASP A 406 8.70 11.60 15.77
C ASP A 406 7.96 12.47 14.75
N HIS A 407 6.65 12.64 14.92
CA HIS A 407 5.80 13.46 14.05
C HIS A 407 5.33 14.78 14.70
N ASP A 408 5.85 15.13 15.88
CA ASP A 408 5.47 16.33 16.63
C ASP A 408 3.95 16.46 16.87
N LEU A 409 3.23 15.33 16.95
CA LEU A 409 1.77 15.28 17.10
C LEU A 409 1.31 15.31 18.56
N ALA A 410 2.21 15.04 19.51
CA ALA A 410 1.88 15.01 20.93
C ALA A 410 1.23 16.31 21.43
N LEU A 411 1.91 17.45 21.27
CA LEU A 411 1.41 18.74 21.72
C LEU A 411 0.16 19.21 20.94
N PRO A 412 0.13 19.14 19.59
CA PRO A 412 -1.07 19.49 18.82
C PRO A 412 -2.29 18.68 19.21
N LEU A 413 -2.17 17.36 19.41
CA LEU A 413 -3.30 16.52 19.81
C LEU A 413 -3.81 16.89 21.20
N CYS A 414 -2.93 17.13 22.18
CA CYS A 414 -3.33 17.57 23.52
C CYS A 414 -4.10 18.91 23.48
N LEU A 415 -3.61 19.88 22.72
CA LEU A 415 -4.28 21.17 22.56
C LEU A 415 -5.63 21.04 21.86
N LEU A 416 -5.69 20.26 20.77
CA LEU A 416 -6.92 20.03 20.02
C LEU A 416 -7.97 19.30 20.86
N MET A 417 -7.58 18.32 21.68
CA MET A 417 -8.50 17.65 22.61
C MET A 417 -9.04 18.63 23.66
N ALA A 418 -8.17 19.46 24.26
CA ALA A 418 -8.60 20.46 25.23
C ALA A 418 -9.55 21.51 24.63
N GLN A 419 -9.28 21.95 23.39
CA GLN A 419 -10.16 22.85 22.65
C GLN A 419 -11.50 22.19 22.33
N GLN A 420 -11.47 20.94 21.84
CA GLN A 420 -12.68 20.21 21.49
C GLN A 420 -13.56 19.93 22.71
N ARG A 421 -12.98 19.69 23.89
CA ARG A 421 -13.75 19.53 25.15
C ARG A 421 -14.65 20.74 25.41
N ASN A 422 -14.10 21.95 25.24
CA ASN A 422 -14.88 23.17 25.37
C ASN A 422 -15.81 23.38 24.14
N GLY A 423 -15.32 23.10 22.94
CA GLY A 423 -16.08 23.26 21.69
C GLY A 423 -17.35 22.39 21.63
N VAL A 424 -17.31 21.16 22.14
CA VAL A 424 -18.49 20.27 22.20
C VAL A 424 -19.62 20.89 23.03
N VAL A 425 -19.29 21.63 24.09
CA VAL A 425 -20.29 22.29 24.95
C VAL A 425 -20.82 23.58 24.31
N PHE A 426 -19.93 24.43 23.78
CA PHE A 426 -20.30 25.77 23.34
C PHE A 426 -20.66 25.90 21.85
N GLN A 427 -20.10 25.07 20.98
CA GLN A 427 -20.32 25.13 19.52
C GLN A 427 -21.30 24.06 19.03
N GLU A 428 -21.25 22.84 19.59
CA GLU A 428 -22.14 21.74 19.17
C GLU A 428 -23.43 21.61 20.03
N GLY A 429 -23.48 22.28 21.18
CA GLY A 429 -24.58 22.16 22.16
C GLY A 429 -25.92 22.78 21.76
N GLY A 430 -25.96 23.58 20.70
CA GLY A 430 -27.19 24.24 20.22
C GLY A 430 -28.10 23.34 19.37
N GLU A 431 -27.53 22.39 18.62
CA GLU A 431 -28.29 21.52 17.70
C GLU A 431 -28.33 20.04 18.15
N LYS A 432 -27.39 19.60 18.99
CA LYS A 432 -27.28 18.19 19.39
C LYS A 432 -27.91 17.90 20.76
N HIS A 433 -28.46 16.69 20.93
CA HIS A 433 -29.10 16.27 22.17
C HIS A 433 -28.10 16.26 23.36
N LEU A 434 -28.49 16.82 24.50
CA LEU A 434 -27.62 17.04 25.68
C LEU A 434 -26.91 15.76 26.18
N LYS A 435 -27.59 14.61 26.11
CA LYS A 435 -27.03 13.30 26.46
C LYS A 435 -25.84 12.89 25.59
N LEU A 436 -25.85 13.29 24.32
CA LEU A 436 -24.74 13.05 23.40
C LEU A 436 -23.57 13.98 23.71
N VAL A 437 -23.87 15.26 23.97
CA VAL A 437 -22.87 16.27 24.38
C VAL A 437 -22.15 15.80 25.65
N GLY A 438 -22.88 15.30 26.65
CA GLY A 438 -22.30 14.71 27.86
C GLY A 438 -21.38 13.52 27.56
N LYS A 439 -21.83 12.56 26.73
CA LYS A 439 -20.99 11.43 26.32
C LYS A 439 -19.73 11.83 25.57
N LEU A 440 -19.81 12.81 24.67
CA LEU A 440 -18.66 13.30 23.92
C LEU A 440 -17.70 14.05 24.86
N TYR A 441 -18.23 14.82 25.80
CA TYR A 441 -17.44 15.51 26.82
C TYR A 441 -16.68 14.53 27.73
N ASP A 442 -17.35 13.46 28.16
CA ASP A 442 -16.74 12.39 28.96
C ASP A 442 -15.73 11.56 28.15
N GLN A 443 -15.89 11.46 26.83
CA GLN A 443 -14.93 10.78 25.96
C GLN A 443 -13.64 11.59 25.74
N VAL A 444 -13.72 12.92 25.79
CA VAL A 444 -12.55 13.80 25.63
C VAL A 444 -11.81 14.01 26.96
N SER A 445 -12.54 13.95 28.07
CA SER A 445 -11.99 14.06 29.43
C SER A 445 -11.19 12.82 29.81
#